data_AF-A0A847BYC5-F1
#
_entry.id   AF-A0A847BYC5-F1
#
_cell.length_a   1.000
_cell.length_b   1.000
_cell.length_c   1.000
_cell.angle_alpha   90.00
_cell.angle_beta   90.00
_cell.angle_gamma   90.00
#
_symmetry.space_group_name_H-M   'P 1'
#
loop_
_entity.id
_entity.type
_entity.pdbx_description
1 polymer ?
#
loop_
_entity_poly.entity_id
_entity_poly.type
_entity_poly.pdbx_seq_one_letter_code
_entity_poly.pdbx_strand_id
1 'polypeptide(L)'
;YNVDLLAVRWWQPSPSDPLHLAVTGWIKKELGEQKVASSVFALEGNSLRLVEDNIRYILGSLDGDGDGLPEILLGQDFDRLKFFGVKFYRYVLAGGKLDRTDPGIPLPSDLAVVSARYIDITGNGQKELAYVRNNILYIVSADGERRIYESNKQMGGSLAQATHNIHAGNKNITMELLDYTSLEIPPVAADLDGDNLPELVVPAMEKIAFGIAEGALPGVKKSWLGVIKFREGMFVKGSIGEEMEVPIAGLTVTGQEVLFIATEAPKFTGKKGNSHLLSFPLR
;
A
#
# COMPACT_ATOMS: atom_id res chain seq x y z
N TYR A 1 -9.25 24.33 -0.86
CA TYR A 1 -8.48 23.20 -1.44
C TYR A 1 -9.13 21.92 -0.96
N ASN A 2 -9.17 20.88 -1.79
CA ASN A 2 -9.68 19.57 -1.40
C ASN A 2 -8.49 18.66 -1.07
N VAL A 3 -8.65 17.82 -0.04
CA VAL A 3 -7.66 16.81 0.34
C VAL A 3 -8.30 15.45 0.24
N ASP A 4 -7.80 14.61 -0.66
CA ASP A 4 -8.16 13.20 -0.71
C ASP A 4 -7.17 12.43 0.18
N LEU A 5 -7.69 11.66 1.15
CA LEU A 5 -6.86 10.76 1.95
C LEU A 5 -6.44 9.59 1.08
N LEU A 6 -5.13 9.40 0.88
CA LEU A 6 -4.63 8.37 -0.02
C LEU A 6 -4.13 7.12 0.70
N ALA A 7 -3.41 7.30 1.82
CA ALA A 7 -2.85 6.19 2.58
C ALA A 7 -2.73 6.55 4.06
N VAL A 8 -2.85 5.51 4.89
CA VAL A 8 -2.68 5.58 6.35
C VAL A 8 -1.83 4.39 6.78
N ARG A 9 -0.81 4.65 7.59
CA ARG A 9 0.17 3.64 8.04
C ARG A 9 0.45 3.80 9.52
N TRP A 10 0.47 2.68 10.23
CA TRP A 10 1.04 2.63 11.58
C TRP A 10 2.55 2.72 11.51
N TRP A 11 3.16 3.32 12.53
CA TRP A 11 4.59 3.38 12.73
C TRP A 11 4.91 3.46 14.22
N GLN A 12 5.82 2.62 14.70
CA GLN A 12 6.29 2.65 16.08
C GLN A 12 7.82 2.57 16.08
N PRO A 13 8.53 3.72 16.13
CA PRO A 13 9.98 3.74 15.93
C PRO A 13 10.78 2.94 16.96
N SER A 14 10.24 2.75 18.18
CA SER A 14 10.78 1.82 19.17
C SER A 14 9.66 1.28 20.07
N PRO A 15 9.85 0.14 20.76
CA PRO A 15 8.85 -0.41 21.68
C PRO A 15 8.45 0.54 22.82
N SER A 16 9.31 1.50 23.17
CA SER A 16 9.04 2.52 24.19
C SER A 16 8.33 3.77 23.65
N ASP A 17 8.34 3.98 22.33
CA ASP A 17 7.68 5.12 21.71
C ASP A 17 6.17 4.88 21.61
N PRO A 18 5.34 5.94 21.64
CA PRO A 18 3.92 5.81 21.33
C PRO A 18 3.74 5.31 19.89
N LEU A 19 2.61 4.66 19.65
CA LEU A 19 2.20 4.30 18.30
C LEU A 19 1.90 5.57 17.51
N HIS A 20 2.42 5.68 16.29
CA HIS A 20 2.20 6.82 15.41
C HIS A 20 1.36 6.43 14.18
N LEU A 21 0.63 7.41 13.67
CA LEU A 21 -0.14 7.33 12.44
C LEU A 21 0.50 8.25 11.40
N ALA A 22 1.09 7.66 10.35
CA ALA A 22 1.55 8.36 9.17
C ALA A 22 0.42 8.42 8.14
N VAL A 23 0.10 9.63 7.70
CA VAL A 23 -1.03 9.92 6.82
C VAL A 23 -0.52 10.60 5.56
N THR A 24 -0.86 10.05 4.39
CA THR A 24 -0.57 10.67 3.08
C THR A 24 -1.85 11.21 2.46
N GLY A 25 -1.86 12.50 2.13
CA GLY A 25 -2.95 13.18 1.46
C GLY A 25 -2.59 13.71 0.07
N TRP A 26 -3.60 13.84 -0.77
CA TRP A 26 -3.52 14.45 -2.09
C TRP A 26 -4.26 15.78 -2.12
N ILE A 27 -3.51 16.86 -2.28
CA ILE A 27 -4.05 18.21 -2.25
C ILE A 27 -4.31 18.66 -3.69
N LYS A 28 -5.58 18.94 -3.99
CA LYS A 28 -6.03 19.57 -5.24
C LYS A 28 -6.45 21.01 -4.96
N LYS A 29 -5.82 21.97 -5.62
CA LYS A 29 -6.25 23.39 -5.61
C LYS A 29 -7.02 23.74 -6.87
N GLU A 30 -7.87 24.76 -6.78
CA GLU A 30 -8.72 25.26 -7.87
C GLU A 30 -7.93 25.74 -9.10
N LEU A 31 -6.66 26.16 -8.90
CA LEU A 31 -5.76 26.62 -9.96
C LEU A 31 -4.95 25.47 -10.62
N GLY A 32 -5.36 24.22 -10.46
CA GLY A 32 -4.69 23.05 -11.06
C GLY A 32 -3.42 22.59 -10.34
N GLU A 33 -2.99 23.27 -9.27
CA GLU A 33 -1.90 22.78 -8.42
C GLU A 33 -2.30 21.47 -7.72
N GLN A 34 -1.45 20.47 -7.89
CA GLN A 34 -1.59 19.14 -7.34
C GLN A 34 -0.32 18.77 -6.59
N LYS A 35 -0.44 18.35 -5.33
CA LYS A 35 0.72 17.91 -4.55
C LYS A 35 0.35 16.83 -3.54
N VAL A 36 1.33 15.98 -3.23
CA VAL A 36 1.29 15.15 -2.03
C VAL A 36 1.66 16.00 -0.82
N ALA A 37 0.96 15.79 0.28
CA ALA A 37 1.36 16.25 1.59
C ALA A 37 0.99 15.19 2.64
N SER A 38 1.91 14.96 3.56
CA SER A 38 1.76 13.96 4.60
C SER A 38 1.95 14.58 5.98
N SER A 39 1.41 13.89 6.97
CA SER A 39 1.52 14.25 8.38
C SER A 39 1.75 13.00 9.22
N VAL A 40 2.42 13.15 10.35
CA VAL A 40 2.59 12.11 11.36
C VAL A 40 1.96 12.58 12.66
N PHE A 41 1.16 11.71 13.26
CA PHE A 41 0.50 11.92 14.54
C PHE A 41 0.94 10.85 15.54
N ALA A 42 1.14 11.22 16.80
CA ALA A 42 1.28 10.28 17.90
C ALA A 42 -0.11 9.95 18.46
N LEU A 43 -0.39 8.67 18.70
CA LEU A 43 -1.59 8.21 19.38
C LEU A 43 -1.35 8.30 20.89
N GLU A 44 -2.08 9.19 21.56
CA GLU A 44 -2.01 9.43 23.00
C GLU A 44 -3.38 9.17 23.61
N GLY A 45 -3.54 7.97 24.17
CA GLY A 45 -4.84 7.47 24.63
C GLY A 45 -5.84 7.42 23.48
N ASN A 46 -6.88 8.25 23.56
CA ASN A 46 -7.94 8.34 22.54
C ASN A 46 -7.79 9.57 21.62
N SER A 47 -6.61 10.19 21.59
CA SER A 47 -6.37 11.41 20.81
C SER A 47 -5.14 11.29 19.91
N LEU A 48 -5.15 12.06 18.83
CA LEU A 48 -4.02 12.19 17.92
C LEU A 48 -3.33 13.53 18.15
N ARG A 49 -2.08 13.50 18.63
CA ARG A 49 -1.23 14.68 18.72
C ARG A 49 -0.39 14.81 17.47
N LEU A 50 -0.41 15.97 16.82
CA LEU A 50 0.45 16.23 15.67
C LEU A 50 1.94 16.17 16.08
N VAL A 51 2.73 15.41 15.33
CA VAL A 51 4.19 15.37 15.46
C VAL A 51 4.82 16.24 14.38
N GLU A 52 4.42 16.03 13.13
CA GLU A 52 4.91 16.80 11.99
C GLU A 52 3.88 16.84 10.86
N ASP A 53 3.78 17.97 10.15
CA ASP A 53 2.89 18.16 9.03
C ASP A 53 3.60 18.70 7.78
N ASN A 54 2.87 18.79 6.68
CA ASN A 54 3.35 19.30 5.40
C ASN A 54 4.62 18.58 4.89
N ILE A 55 4.76 17.29 5.24
CA ILE A 55 5.81 16.42 4.74
C ILE A 55 5.52 16.16 3.26
N ARG A 56 6.40 16.62 2.37
CA ARG A 56 6.19 16.57 0.91
C ARG A 56 6.36 15.18 0.27
N TYR A 57 6.38 14.12 1.08
CA TYR A 57 6.71 12.76 0.68
C TYR A 57 5.54 11.84 0.95
N ILE A 58 5.35 10.86 0.07
CA ILE A 58 4.43 9.75 0.28
C ILE A 58 5.01 8.87 1.39
N LEU A 59 4.23 8.55 2.43
CA LEU A 59 4.71 7.79 3.58
C LEU A 59 4.27 6.33 3.55
N GLY A 60 5.22 5.41 3.67
CA GLY A 60 5.02 3.98 3.85
C GLY A 60 5.77 3.48 5.09
N SER A 61 5.34 2.36 5.66
CA SER A 61 6.00 1.78 6.83
C SER A 61 6.30 0.30 6.61
N LEU A 62 7.42 -0.16 7.16
CA LEU A 62 7.89 -1.54 7.06
C LEU A 62 8.20 -2.09 8.45
N ASP A 63 8.02 -3.40 8.56
CA ASP A 63 8.31 -4.22 9.73
C ASP A 63 9.67 -4.93 9.52
N GLY A 64 10.70 -4.36 10.14
CA GLY A 64 12.11 -4.68 10.00
C GLY A 64 12.55 -5.88 10.83
N ASP A 65 11.88 -6.20 11.93
CA ASP A 65 12.18 -7.38 12.78
C ASP A 65 11.16 -8.53 12.64
N GLY A 66 9.98 -8.26 12.10
CA GLY A 66 8.95 -9.25 11.78
C GLY A 66 7.96 -9.51 12.91
N ASP A 67 7.90 -8.62 13.91
CA ASP A 67 7.02 -8.76 15.07
C ASP A 67 5.57 -8.28 14.81
N GLY A 68 5.31 -7.73 13.63
CA GLY A 68 4.01 -7.18 13.23
C GLY A 68 3.84 -5.68 13.48
N LEU A 69 4.78 -5.02 14.15
CA LEU A 69 4.79 -3.58 14.43
C LEU A 69 5.80 -2.86 13.53
N PRO A 70 5.36 -2.01 12.59
CA PRO A 70 6.28 -1.37 11.67
C PRO A 70 7.09 -0.25 12.35
N GLU A 71 8.40 -0.39 12.39
CA GLU A 71 9.38 0.51 13.01
C GLU A 71 10.16 1.35 11.99
N ILE A 72 10.14 0.96 10.72
CA ILE A 72 10.79 1.70 9.63
C ILE A 72 9.76 2.58 8.93
N LEU A 73 9.86 3.90 9.07
CA LEU A 73 9.08 4.87 8.29
C LEU A 73 9.89 5.35 7.09
N LEU A 74 9.33 5.17 5.89
CA LEU A 74 9.93 5.61 4.64
C LEU A 74 9.13 6.74 4.00
N GLY A 75 9.84 7.70 3.42
CA GLY A 75 9.30 8.73 2.53
C GLY A 75 9.75 8.51 1.10
N GLN A 76 8.80 8.50 0.17
CA GLN A 76 9.05 8.47 -1.26
C GLN A 76 8.67 9.81 -1.89
N ASP A 77 9.51 10.34 -2.78
CA ASP A 77 9.19 11.59 -3.46
C ASP A 77 8.01 11.44 -4.43
N PHE A 78 7.25 12.51 -4.57
CA PHE A 78 6.22 12.63 -5.60
C PHE A 78 6.88 13.06 -6.90
N ASP A 79 6.68 12.27 -7.95
CA ASP A 79 7.10 12.58 -9.32
C ASP A 79 5.86 12.78 -10.18
N ARG A 80 5.76 13.90 -10.89
CA ARG A 80 4.54 14.22 -11.64
C ARG A 80 4.27 13.26 -12.81
N LEU A 81 5.29 12.60 -13.35
CA LEU A 81 5.15 11.66 -14.46
C LEU A 81 4.90 10.22 -13.98
N LYS A 82 5.51 9.81 -12.86
CA LYS A 82 5.44 8.44 -12.33
C LYS A 82 4.52 8.27 -11.13
N PHE A 83 4.06 9.38 -10.57
CA PHE A 83 3.46 9.55 -9.24
C PHE A 83 4.39 9.16 -8.09
N PHE A 84 4.86 7.92 -8.08
CA PHE A 84 5.88 7.41 -7.19
C PHE A 84 7.27 7.67 -7.80
N GLY A 85 8.01 8.59 -7.20
CA GLY A 85 9.37 8.93 -7.61
C GLY A 85 10.40 7.89 -7.16
N VAL A 86 11.67 8.14 -7.46
CA VAL A 86 12.77 7.19 -7.25
C VAL A 86 13.63 7.51 -6.02
N LYS A 87 13.33 8.60 -5.31
CA LYS A 87 14.11 9.03 -4.14
C LYS A 87 13.38 8.62 -2.88
N PHE A 88 14.09 7.87 -2.05
CA PHE A 88 13.60 7.37 -0.79
C PHE A 88 14.41 7.95 0.37
N TYR A 89 13.76 8.12 1.51
CA TYR A 89 14.37 8.56 2.76
C TYR A 89 13.77 7.75 3.90
N ARG A 90 14.57 7.44 4.92
CA ARG A 90 14.05 6.96 6.20
C ARG A 90 13.81 8.15 7.12
N TYR A 91 12.66 8.15 7.78
CA TYR A 91 12.39 9.07 8.88
C TYR A 91 12.73 8.43 10.21
N VAL A 92 13.41 9.21 11.06
CA VAL A 92 13.73 8.83 12.44
C VAL A 92 13.16 9.87 13.38
N LEU A 93 12.59 9.44 14.51
CA LEU A 93 12.09 10.34 15.53
C LEU A 93 13.24 10.71 16.48
N ALA A 94 13.65 11.98 16.47
CA ALA A 94 14.70 12.50 17.34
C ALA A 94 14.21 13.78 18.03
N GLY A 95 14.18 13.78 19.36
CA GLY A 95 13.74 14.95 20.14
C GLY A 95 12.31 15.43 19.80
N GLY A 96 11.42 14.52 19.40
CA GLY A 96 10.04 14.82 19.04
C GLY A 96 9.84 15.39 17.63
N LYS A 97 10.85 15.34 16.77
CA LYS A 97 10.80 15.77 15.36
C LYS A 97 11.27 14.65 14.44
N LEU A 98 10.88 14.71 13.17
CA LEU A 98 11.36 13.75 12.19
C LEU A 98 12.62 14.27 11.49
N ASP A 99 13.69 13.50 11.56
CA ASP A 99 14.87 13.71 10.74
C ASP A 99 14.88 12.71 9.58
N ARG A 100 15.42 13.15 8.44
CA ARG A 100 15.59 12.30 7.25
C ARG A 100 16.99 11.74 7.21
N THR A 101 17.07 10.46 6.94
CA THR A 101 18.31 9.69 6.81
C THR A 101 18.26 8.84 5.54
N ASP A 102 19.38 8.19 5.23
CA ASP A 102 19.43 7.17 4.18
C ASP A 102 18.42 6.04 4.51
N PRO A 103 17.71 5.47 3.52
CA PRO A 103 16.77 4.38 3.75
C PRO A 103 17.34 3.21 4.54
N GLY A 104 18.65 2.91 4.37
CA GLY A 104 19.32 1.79 5.03
C GLY A 104 18.90 0.40 4.52
N ILE A 105 18.05 0.35 3.50
CA ILE A 105 17.61 -0.87 2.82
C ILE A 105 17.56 -0.65 1.30
N PRO A 106 17.82 -1.69 0.49
CA PRO A 106 17.70 -1.59 -0.96
C PRO A 106 16.23 -1.39 -1.37
N LEU A 107 15.95 -0.37 -2.17
CA LEU A 107 14.60 -0.05 -2.65
C LEU A 107 14.58 0.04 -4.17
N PRO A 108 13.75 -0.76 -4.87
CA PRO A 108 13.71 -0.75 -6.32
C PRO A 108 13.09 0.56 -6.83
N SER A 109 13.62 1.06 -7.95
CA SER A 109 13.21 2.37 -8.52
C SER A 109 11.74 2.44 -8.94
N ASP A 110 11.07 1.31 -9.09
CA ASP A 110 9.66 1.21 -9.45
C ASP A 110 8.75 0.88 -8.26
N LEU A 111 9.28 0.89 -7.04
CA LEU A 111 8.51 0.69 -5.81
C LEU A 111 7.40 1.75 -5.65
N ALA A 112 6.28 1.35 -5.07
CA ALA A 112 5.34 2.25 -4.41
C ALA A 112 5.42 2.00 -2.90
N VAL A 113 6.00 2.91 -2.13
CA VAL A 113 6.36 2.65 -0.72
C VAL A 113 5.15 2.32 0.15
N VAL A 114 3.97 2.83 -0.22
CA VAL A 114 2.70 2.59 0.47
C VAL A 114 2.20 1.16 0.32
N SER A 115 2.61 0.42 -0.70
CA SER A 115 2.12 -0.94 -0.98
C SER A 115 3.14 -2.02 -0.62
N ALA A 116 4.20 -1.63 0.08
CA ALA A 116 5.34 -2.47 0.40
C ALA A 116 5.14 -3.30 1.67
N ARG A 117 5.80 -4.45 1.70
CA ARG A 117 5.95 -5.35 2.85
C ARG A 117 7.37 -5.90 2.85
N TYR A 118 7.99 -5.98 4.03
CA TYR A 118 9.33 -6.54 4.22
C TYR A 118 9.21 -7.85 5.00
N ILE A 119 9.73 -8.95 4.46
CA ILE A 119 9.39 -10.30 4.92
C ILE A 119 10.46 -11.29 4.48
N ASP A 120 10.82 -12.27 5.33
CA ASP A 120 11.59 -13.45 4.91
C ASP A 120 10.60 -14.51 4.40
N ILE A 121 10.20 -14.37 3.14
CA ILE A 121 9.22 -15.30 2.53
C ILE A 121 9.90 -16.61 2.09
N THR A 122 11.21 -16.59 1.89
CA THR A 122 11.95 -17.76 1.41
C THR A 122 12.51 -18.63 2.54
N GLY A 123 12.46 -18.15 3.79
CA GLY A 123 12.92 -18.87 4.97
C GLY A 123 14.43 -18.96 5.09
N ASN A 124 15.17 -18.04 4.46
CA ASN A 124 16.63 -18.07 4.39
C ASN A 124 17.31 -17.13 5.40
N GLY A 125 16.53 -16.44 6.24
CA GLY A 125 16.99 -15.45 7.20
C GLY A 125 17.25 -14.06 6.61
N GLN A 126 16.97 -13.85 5.32
CA GLN A 126 17.10 -12.56 4.63
C GLN A 126 15.71 -12.08 4.19
N LYS A 127 15.37 -10.85 4.52
CA LYS A 127 14.06 -10.29 4.18
C LYS A 127 14.04 -9.77 2.75
N GLU A 128 13.05 -10.23 1.99
CA GLU A 128 12.67 -9.72 0.69
C GLU A 128 11.68 -8.56 0.79
N LEU A 129 11.64 -7.75 -0.27
CA LEU A 129 10.66 -6.68 -0.42
C LEU A 129 9.54 -7.12 -1.37
N ALA A 130 8.33 -7.22 -0.84
CA ALA A 130 7.13 -7.49 -1.62
C ALA A 130 6.30 -6.21 -1.79
N TYR A 131 5.81 -5.93 -2.99
CA TYR A 131 4.96 -4.76 -3.21
C TYR A 131 4.01 -4.96 -4.39
N VAL A 132 2.85 -4.29 -4.32
CA VAL A 132 1.88 -4.30 -5.41
C VAL A 132 1.94 -2.99 -6.18
N ARG A 133 2.08 -3.06 -7.50
CA ARG A 133 2.01 -1.90 -8.39
C ARG A 133 1.39 -2.29 -9.72
N ASN A 134 0.52 -1.44 -10.27
CA ASN A 134 -0.14 -1.65 -11.56
C ASN A 134 -0.80 -3.04 -11.68
N ASN A 135 -1.42 -3.46 -10.58
CA ASN A 135 -2.04 -4.75 -10.38
C ASN A 135 -1.14 -5.99 -10.44
N ILE A 136 0.16 -5.82 -10.23
CA ILE A 136 1.15 -6.90 -10.19
C ILE A 136 1.79 -6.91 -8.80
N LEU A 137 1.88 -8.08 -8.19
CA LEU A 137 2.74 -8.31 -7.03
C LEU A 137 4.15 -8.61 -7.52
N TYR A 138 5.11 -7.85 -7.01
CA TYR A 138 6.54 -8.08 -7.18
C TYR A 138 7.13 -8.55 -5.86
N ILE A 139 8.08 -9.49 -5.92
CA ILE A 139 8.96 -9.82 -4.80
C ILE A 139 10.40 -9.65 -5.29
N VAL A 140 11.16 -8.86 -4.55
CA VAL A 140 12.56 -8.53 -4.86
C VAL A 140 13.45 -9.10 -3.77
N SER A 141 14.58 -9.68 -4.17
CA SER A 141 15.58 -10.23 -3.25
C SER A 141 16.08 -9.19 -2.24
N ALA A 142 16.64 -9.67 -1.13
CA ALA A 142 17.13 -8.82 -0.03
C ALA A 142 18.19 -7.78 -0.44
N ASP A 143 18.97 -8.07 -1.51
CA ASP A 143 19.93 -7.13 -2.12
C ASP A 143 19.27 -6.02 -2.97
N GLY A 144 17.97 -6.13 -3.27
CA GLY A 144 17.23 -5.21 -4.13
C GLY A 144 17.47 -5.38 -5.62
N GLU A 145 18.31 -6.33 -6.05
CA GLU A 145 18.80 -6.42 -7.42
C GLU A 145 17.96 -7.33 -8.33
N ARG A 146 17.33 -8.37 -7.76
CA ARG A 146 16.63 -9.40 -8.53
C ARG A 146 15.15 -9.45 -8.18
N ARG A 147 14.30 -9.38 -9.20
CA ARG A 147 12.90 -9.78 -9.08
C ARG A 147 12.85 -11.30 -9.05
N ILE A 148 12.51 -11.86 -7.90
CA ILE A 148 12.41 -13.31 -7.70
C ILE A 148 10.99 -13.82 -7.93
N TYR A 149 9.99 -12.92 -7.92
CA TYR A 149 8.62 -13.23 -8.28
C TYR A 149 7.92 -12.04 -8.95
N GLU A 150 7.07 -12.35 -9.93
CA GLU A 150 6.15 -11.41 -10.57
C GLU A 150 4.82 -12.13 -10.83
N SER A 151 3.70 -11.56 -10.35
CA SER A 151 2.37 -12.13 -10.60
C SER A 151 1.79 -11.70 -11.94
N ASN A 152 0.73 -12.38 -12.38
CA ASN A 152 -0.18 -11.83 -13.40
C ASN A 152 -0.86 -10.53 -12.91
N LYS A 153 -1.42 -9.74 -13.83
CA LYS A 153 -2.14 -8.47 -13.58
C LYS A 153 -3.51 -8.66 -12.89
N GLN A 154 -3.49 -9.17 -11.66
CA GLN A 154 -4.69 -9.45 -10.86
C GLN A 154 -4.54 -9.05 -9.39
N MET A 155 -3.37 -8.60 -8.95
CA MET A 155 -3.12 -8.26 -7.54
C MET A 155 -3.51 -6.81 -7.25
N GLY A 156 -3.82 -6.49 -6.00
CA GLY A 156 -4.30 -5.18 -5.57
C GLY A 156 -5.69 -4.83 -6.09
N GLY A 157 -5.82 -3.59 -6.54
CA GLY A 157 -7.07 -2.97 -6.96
C GLY A 157 -7.75 -2.16 -5.87
N SER A 158 -6.94 -1.38 -5.15
CA SER A 158 -7.41 -0.40 -4.19
C SER A 158 -8.42 0.60 -4.80
N LEU A 159 -9.36 1.02 -3.96
CA LEU A 159 -10.28 2.12 -4.25
C LEU A 159 -9.62 3.50 -4.06
N ALA A 160 -8.51 3.57 -3.32
CA ALA A 160 -7.75 4.80 -3.15
C ALA A 160 -6.95 5.09 -4.42
N GLN A 161 -7.32 6.16 -5.12
CA GLN A 161 -6.68 6.57 -6.36
C GLN A 161 -6.40 8.06 -6.37
N ALA A 162 -5.23 8.43 -6.87
CA ALA A 162 -4.87 9.81 -7.13
C ALA A 162 -5.03 10.09 -8.64
N THR A 163 -5.99 10.94 -8.96
CA THR A 163 -6.12 11.53 -10.29
C THR A 163 -5.19 12.73 -10.39
N HIS A 164 -4.30 12.72 -11.38
CA HIS A 164 -3.28 13.73 -11.56
C HIS A 164 -3.00 14.07 -13.03
N ASN A 165 -2.51 15.28 -13.28
CA ASN A 165 -2.23 15.76 -14.63
C ASN A 165 -0.77 15.48 -14.99
N ILE A 166 -0.55 14.73 -16.06
CA ILE A 166 0.77 14.52 -16.66
C ILE A 166 0.93 15.44 -17.88
N HIS A 167 2.09 16.06 -18.02
CA HIS A 167 2.45 16.78 -19.24
C HIS A 167 3.12 15.81 -20.19
N ALA A 168 2.42 15.45 -21.26
CA ALA A 168 2.95 14.60 -22.32
C ALA A 168 3.20 15.42 -23.59
N GLY A 169 4.18 15.00 -24.39
CA GLY A 169 4.49 15.63 -25.67
C GLY A 169 5.95 16.08 -25.78
N ASN A 170 6.24 16.91 -26.78
CA ASN A 170 7.59 17.39 -27.08
C ASN A 170 7.66 18.92 -26.93
N LYS A 171 8.84 19.52 -27.20
CA LYS A 171 9.04 20.98 -27.07
C LYS A 171 8.04 21.84 -27.86
N ASN A 172 7.38 21.28 -28.87
CA ASN A 172 6.47 22.00 -29.77
C ASN A 172 4.99 21.71 -29.51
N ILE A 173 4.66 20.60 -28.81
CA ILE A 173 3.29 20.21 -28.48
C ILE A 173 3.29 19.69 -27.04
N THR A 174 2.65 20.42 -26.14
CA THR A 174 2.37 19.96 -24.77
C THR A 174 0.89 19.59 -24.67
N MET A 175 0.60 18.37 -24.26
CA MET A 175 -0.74 17.87 -23.94
C MET A 175 -0.82 17.63 -22.44
N GLU A 176 -1.89 18.12 -21.81
CA GLU A 176 -2.26 17.67 -20.47
C GLU A 176 -3.09 16.39 -20.59
N LEU A 177 -2.55 15.29 -20.06
CA LEU A 177 -3.29 14.04 -19.94
C LEU A 177 -3.67 13.83 -18.47
N LEU A 178 -4.84 13.24 -18.26
CA LEU A 178 -5.30 12.82 -16.95
C LEU A 178 -4.83 11.37 -16.72
N ASP A 179 -4.11 11.15 -15.63
CA ASP A 179 -3.65 9.82 -15.22
C ASP A 179 -4.18 9.44 -13.83
N TYR A 180 -4.24 8.13 -13.58
CA TYR A 180 -4.81 7.54 -12.37
C TYR A 180 -3.78 6.61 -11.72
N THR A 181 -3.36 6.95 -10.51
CA THR A 181 -2.46 6.10 -9.73
C THR A 181 -3.21 5.48 -8.55
N SER A 182 -3.30 4.15 -8.54
CA SER A 182 -3.80 3.41 -7.39
C SER A 182 -2.77 3.38 -6.26
N LEU A 183 -3.22 3.62 -5.03
CA LEU A 183 -2.45 3.38 -3.82
C LEU A 183 -2.87 2.03 -3.26
N GLU A 184 -2.09 1.02 -3.62
CA GLU A 184 -2.43 -0.36 -3.33
C GLU A 184 -2.31 -0.69 -1.84
N ILE A 185 -3.20 -1.57 -1.38
CA ILE A 185 -3.14 -2.14 -0.04
C ILE A 185 -1.92 -3.07 0.00
N PRO A 186 -1.01 -2.93 0.98
CA PRO A 186 0.17 -3.75 1.06
C PRO A 186 -0.23 -5.20 1.36
N PRO A 187 0.55 -6.16 0.85
CA PRO A 187 0.49 -7.54 1.33
C PRO A 187 0.63 -7.61 2.85
N VAL A 188 -0.01 -8.60 3.46
CA VAL A 188 0.23 -8.99 4.86
C VAL A 188 0.93 -10.34 4.89
N ALA A 189 1.71 -10.57 5.92
CA ALA A 189 2.51 -11.78 6.11
C ALA A 189 1.90 -12.60 7.25
N ALA A 190 1.66 -13.88 7.04
CA ALA A 190 1.09 -14.77 8.06
C ALA A 190 1.52 -16.21 7.78
N ASP A 191 1.84 -16.97 8.82
CA ASP A 191 1.95 -18.44 8.69
C ASP A 191 0.52 -19.02 8.65
N LEU A 192 0.09 -19.47 7.49
CA LEU A 192 -1.26 -19.95 7.21
C LEU A 192 -1.40 -21.47 7.36
N ASP A 193 -0.30 -22.22 7.29
CA ASP A 193 -0.31 -23.68 7.33
C ASP A 193 0.54 -24.32 8.45
N GLY A 194 1.13 -23.50 9.31
CA GLY A 194 1.82 -23.90 10.54
C GLY A 194 3.23 -24.43 10.32
N ASP A 195 3.87 -24.12 9.18
CA ASP A 195 5.21 -24.58 8.87
C ASP A 195 6.33 -23.63 9.36
N ASN A 196 5.96 -22.54 10.05
CA ASN A 196 6.82 -21.45 10.53
C ASN A 196 7.45 -20.60 9.40
N LEU A 197 6.98 -20.72 8.16
CA LEU A 197 7.30 -19.78 7.10
C LEU A 197 6.06 -18.93 6.81
N PRO A 198 6.23 -17.62 6.60
CA PRO A 198 5.08 -16.78 6.33
C PRO A 198 4.66 -16.87 4.87
N GLU A 199 3.36 -16.97 4.61
CA GLU A 199 2.77 -16.64 3.32
C GLU A 199 2.45 -15.16 3.21
N LEU A 200 2.43 -14.67 1.97
CA LEU A 200 1.85 -13.36 1.65
C LEU A 200 0.37 -13.51 1.30
N VAL A 201 -0.48 -12.79 2.02
CA VAL A 201 -1.87 -12.56 1.65
C VAL A 201 -1.98 -11.20 0.97
N VAL A 202 -2.54 -11.17 -0.23
CA VAL A 202 -2.64 -9.99 -1.08
C VAL A 202 -4.06 -9.85 -1.59
N PRO A 203 -4.70 -8.67 -1.51
CA PRO A 203 -5.96 -8.44 -2.20
C PRO A 203 -5.77 -8.71 -3.70
N ALA A 204 -6.72 -9.35 -4.32
CA ALA A 204 -6.71 -9.62 -5.75
C ALA A 204 -8.07 -9.35 -6.34
N MET A 205 -8.10 -9.05 -7.65
CA MET A 205 -9.33 -8.77 -8.36
C MET A 205 -9.30 -9.14 -9.83
N GLU A 206 -10.51 -9.37 -10.35
CA GLU A 206 -10.83 -9.37 -11.75
C GLU A 206 -11.60 -8.08 -12.06
N LYS A 207 -11.09 -7.30 -13.02
CA LYS A 207 -11.79 -6.10 -13.51
C LYS A 207 -12.85 -6.50 -14.53
N ILE A 208 -13.96 -5.75 -14.58
CA ILE A 208 -14.92 -5.88 -15.67
C ILE A 208 -14.23 -5.49 -16.98
N ALA A 209 -14.17 -6.41 -17.94
CA ALA A 209 -13.70 -6.10 -19.29
C ALA A 209 -14.76 -5.28 -20.02
N PHE A 210 -14.38 -4.09 -20.50
CA PHE A 210 -15.22 -3.15 -21.27
C PHE A 210 -16.56 -2.77 -20.60
N GLY A 211 -16.57 -1.61 -19.94
CA GLY A 211 -17.79 -1.01 -19.42
C GLY A 211 -17.45 0.00 -18.34
N ILE A 212 -17.34 1.27 -18.73
CA ILE A 212 -17.48 2.37 -17.78
C ILE A 212 -18.96 2.34 -17.42
N ALA A 213 -19.34 1.68 -16.32
CA ALA A 213 -20.64 1.96 -15.73
C ALA A 213 -20.58 3.42 -15.29
N GLU A 214 -21.48 4.23 -15.85
CA GLU A 214 -21.59 5.66 -15.60
C GLU A 214 -21.32 5.96 -14.12
N GLY A 215 -20.32 6.79 -13.81
CA GLY A 215 -20.06 7.41 -12.50
C GLY A 215 -19.38 6.61 -11.37
N ALA A 216 -18.90 5.37 -11.57
CA ALA A 216 -18.24 4.59 -10.51
C ALA A 216 -16.82 4.15 -10.89
N LEU A 217 -15.94 4.00 -9.88
CA LEU A 217 -14.58 3.45 -9.98
C LEU A 217 -14.53 2.20 -10.89
N PRO A 218 -13.47 1.96 -11.67
CA PRO A 218 -13.38 0.85 -12.62
C PRO A 218 -13.81 -0.47 -11.96
N GLY A 219 -14.92 -1.02 -12.46
CA GLY A 219 -15.72 -2.01 -11.76
C GLY A 219 -14.93 -3.27 -11.42
N VAL A 220 -14.98 -3.64 -10.14
CA VAL A 220 -14.56 -4.96 -9.66
C VAL A 220 -15.63 -5.95 -10.06
N LYS A 221 -15.27 -6.92 -10.90
CA LYS A 221 -16.15 -8.06 -11.21
C LYS A 221 -16.14 -9.04 -10.04
N LYS A 222 -14.93 -9.35 -9.57
CA LYS A 222 -14.66 -10.23 -8.43
C LYS A 222 -13.43 -9.76 -7.69
N SER A 223 -13.39 -9.95 -6.39
CA SER A 223 -12.20 -9.84 -5.57
C SER A 223 -12.03 -11.07 -4.69
N TRP A 224 -10.81 -11.33 -4.25
CA TRP A 224 -10.49 -12.42 -3.33
C TRP A 224 -9.18 -12.11 -2.61
N LEU A 225 -8.86 -12.92 -1.59
CA LEU A 225 -7.55 -12.90 -0.96
C LEU A 225 -6.64 -13.91 -1.67
N GLY A 226 -5.69 -13.43 -2.45
CA GLY A 226 -4.64 -14.24 -3.04
C GLY A 226 -3.57 -14.59 -2.02
N VAL A 227 -3.03 -15.80 -2.11
CA VAL A 227 -1.94 -16.29 -1.25
C VAL A 227 -0.72 -16.62 -2.10
N ILE A 228 0.46 -16.17 -1.68
CA ILE A 228 1.73 -16.55 -2.26
C ILE A 228 2.59 -17.22 -1.19
N LYS A 229 3.01 -18.45 -1.47
CA LYS A 229 3.89 -19.27 -0.62
C LYS A 229 5.18 -19.58 -1.35
N PHE A 230 6.31 -19.63 -0.66
CA PHE A 230 7.53 -20.20 -1.20
C PHE A 230 7.68 -21.64 -0.70
N ARG A 231 7.82 -22.60 -1.62
CA ARG A 231 7.99 -24.01 -1.29
C ARG A 231 8.86 -24.70 -2.31
N GLU A 232 9.80 -25.53 -1.84
CA GLU A 232 10.65 -26.36 -2.70
C GLU A 232 11.37 -25.54 -3.79
N GLY A 233 11.81 -24.32 -3.47
CA GLY A 233 12.54 -23.45 -4.38
C GLY A 233 11.68 -22.64 -5.35
N MET A 234 10.35 -22.67 -5.23
CA MET A 234 9.43 -22.00 -6.14
C MET A 234 8.31 -21.27 -5.40
N PHE A 235 7.78 -20.22 -6.04
CA PHE A 235 6.57 -19.53 -5.58
C PHE A 235 5.31 -20.22 -6.09
N VAL A 236 4.39 -20.52 -5.17
CA VAL A 236 3.09 -21.13 -5.45
C VAL A 236 1.98 -20.12 -5.13
N LYS A 237 1.03 -19.98 -6.05
CA LYS A 237 -0.14 -19.12 -5.90
C LYS A 237 -1.36 -19.94 -5.45
N GLY A 238 -2.06 -19.44 -4.45
CA GLY A 238 -3.35 -19.96 -3.97
C GLY A 238 -4.31 -18.81 -3.61
N SER A 239 -5.35 -19.14 -2.86
CA SER A 239 -6.31 -18.17 -2.31
C SER A 239 -6.89 -18.70 -0.99
N ILE A 240 -7.37 -17.78 -0.15
CA ILE A 240 -8.12 -18.08 1.08
C ILE A 240 -9.46 -17.37 1.06
N GLY A 241 -10.45 -17.97 1.74
CA GLY A 241 -11.82 -17.48 1.75
C GLY A 241 -12.53 -17.63 0.41
N GLU A 242 -13.70 -16.99 0.31
CA GLU A 242 -14.54 -16.98 -0.88
C GLU A 242 -14.25 -15.77 -1.77
N GLU A 243 -14.57 -15.88 -3.05
CA GLU A 243 -14.61 -14.73 -3.94
C GLU A 243 -15.79 -13.81 -3.58
N MET A 244 -15.61 -12.51 -3.78
CA MET A 244 -16.61 -11.48 -3.47
C MET A 244 -16.87 -10.60 -4.69
N GLU A 245 -18.11 -10.11 -4.83
CA GLU A 245 -18.47 -9.15 -5.89
C GLU A 245 -18.26 -7.68 -5.47
N VAL A 246 -17.39 -7.46 -4.48
CA VAL A 246 -17.06 -6.13 -3.94
C VAL A 246 -15.55 -5.97 -3.79
N PRO A 247 -14.98 -4.76 -3.93
CA PRO A 247 -13.57 -4.49 -3.67
C PRO A 247 -13.16 -4.73 -2.21
N ILE A 248 -11.89 -5.11 -2.04
CA ILE A 248 -11.21 -5.11 -0.74
C ILE A 248 -10.54 -3.75 -0.56
N ALA A 249 -10.83 -3.07 0.55
CA ALA A 249 -10.38 -1.71 0.87
C ALA A 249 -9.37 -1.65 2.03
N GLY A 250 -9.19 -2.75 2.76
CA GLY A 250 -8.22 -2.87 3.84
C GLY A 250 -7.88 -4.33 4.10
N LEU A 251 -6.67 -4.57 4.60
CA LEU A 251 -6.16 -5.90 4.95
C LEU A 251 -5.18 -5.76 6.11
N THR A 252 -5.33 -6.59 7.12
CA THR A 252 -4.38 -6.76 8.22
C THR A 252 -4.41 -8.22 8.68
N VAL A 253 -3.40 -8.63 9.43
CA VAL A 253 -3.38 -9.91 10.13
C VAL A 253 -3.32 -9.66 11.63
N THR A 254 -3.96 -10.54 12.39
CA THR A 254 -3.76 -10.70 13.83
C THR A 254 -3.15 -12.09 14.05
N GLY A 255 -2.65 -12.39 15.25
CA GLY A 255 -2.10 -13.71 15.55
C GLY A 255 -3.09 -14.89 15.38
N GLN A 256 -4.38 -14.64 15.09
CA GLN A 256 -5.40 -15.68 14.95
C GLN A 256 -6.24 -15.56 13.67
N GLU A 257 -6.15 -14.47 12.91
CA GLU A 257 -7.04 -14.24 11.77
C GLU A 257 -6.48 -13.21 10.80
N VAL A 258 -6.83 -13.36 9.53
CA VAL A 258 -6.71 -12.31 8.53
C VAL A 258 -8.00 -11.49 8.57
N LEU A 259 -7.86 -10.20 8.84
CA LEU A 259 -8.96 -9.23 8.85
C LEU A 259 -8.92 -8.39 7.57
N PHE A 260 -10.07 -8.21 6.94
CA PHE A 260 -10.15 -7.42 5.71
C PHE A 260 -11.47 -6.66 5.61
N ILE A 261 -11.43 -5.55 4.86
CA ILE A 261 -12.60 -4.69 4.66
C ILE A 261 -13.12 -4.90 3.25
N ALA A 262 -14.34 -5.41 3.12
CA ALA A 262 -15.08 -5.46 1.86
C ALA A 262 -15.99 -4.23 1.74
N THR A 263 -16.00 -3.53 0.61
CA THR A 263 -16.73 -2.26 0.47
C THR A 263 -17.68 -2.25 -0.73
N GLU A 264 -18.95 -1.97 -0.47
CA GLU A 264 -19.95 -1.68 -1.49
C GLU A 264 -19.82 -0.22 -1.95
N ALA A 265 -19.70 0.00 -3.25
CA ALA A 265 -19.71 1.35 -3.79
C ALA A 265 -21.09 2.02 -3.56
N PRO A 266 -21.13 3.36 -3.37
CA PRO A 266 -22.38 4.10 -3.33
C PRO A 266 -23.17 3.88 -4.63
N LYS A 267 -24.50 3.73 -4.53
CA LYS A 267 -25.37 3.60 -5.71
C LYS A 267 -25.79 4.98 -6.22
N PHE A 268 -25.98 5.14 -7.54
CA PHE A 268 -26.48 6.38 -8.18
C PHE A 268 -27.77 6.92 -7.59
N THR A 269 -28.56 6.04 -6.94
CA THR A 269 -29.79 6.40 -6.24
C THR A 269 -29.56 7.18 -4.94
N GLY A 270 -28.32 7.58 -4.64
CA GLY A 270 -27.97 8.34 -3.44
C GLY A 270 -27.84 7.50 -2.17
N LYS A 271 -27.99 6.18 -2.26
CA LYS A 271 -27.70 5.27 -1.14
C LYS A 271 -26.19 5.24 -0.90
N LYS A 272 -25.79 5.56 0.34
CA LYS A 272 -24.40 5.43 0.81
C LYS A 272 -23.93 3.99 0.63
N GLY A 273 -22.65 3.83 0.32
CA GLY A 273 -22.00 2.52 0.34
C GLY A 273 -21.87 1.99 1.76
N ASN A 274 -21.73 0.68 1.90
CA ASN A 274 -21.46 0.00 3.16
C ASN A 274 -20.06 -0.61 3.14
N SER A 275 -19.40 -0.66 4.29
CA SER A 275 -18.15 -1.39 4.47
C SER A 275 -18.35 -2.45 5.55
N HIS A 276 -17.82 -3.64 5.30
CA HIS A 276 -17.91 -4.79 6.18
C HIS A 276 -16.51 -5.23 6.59
N LEU A 277 -16.27 -5.35 7.89
CA LEU A 277 -15.09 -6.02 8.42
C LEU A 277 -15.37 -7.53 8.42
N LEU A 278 -14.54 -8.28 7.73
CA LEU A 278 -14.61 -9.73 7.59
C LEU A 278 -13.32 -10.35 8.13
N SER A 279 -13.42 -11.61 8.54
CA SER A 279 -12.33 -12.37 9.16
C SER A 279 -12.18 -13.74 8.51
N PHE A 280 -10.94 -14.15 8.25
CA PHE A 280 -10.57 -15.52 7.93
C PHE A 280 -9.69 -16.07 9.05
N PRO A 281 -10.15 -17.05 9.84
CA PRO A 281 -9.37 -17.57 10.97
C PRO A 281 -8.15 -18.35 10.49
N LEU A 282 -7.02 -18.10 11.15
CA LEU A 282 -5.80 -18.90 11.08
C LEU A 282 -5.95 -20.08 12.05
N ARG A 283 -5.43 -21.24 11.68
CA ARG A 283 -5.55 -22.48 12.46
C ARG A 283 -4.29 -22.75 13.27
#